data_AF-W1PGD8-F1
#
_entry.id   AF-W1PGD8-F1
#
_cell.length_a   1.000
_cell.length_b   1.000
_cell.length_c   1.000
_cell.angle_alpha   90.00
_cell.angle_beta   90.00
_cell.angle_gamma   90.00
#
_symmetry.space_group_name_H-M   'P 1'
#
loop_
_entity.id
_entity.type
_entity.pdbx_description
1 polymer ?
#
loop_
_entity_poly.entity_id
_entity_poly.type
_entity_poly.pdbx_seq_one_letter_code
_entity_poly.pdbx_strand_id
1 'polypeptide(L)' 'MSFIDVRERGGEMREKLPICKFEEEIVKVGRENPVVVIIGETGSGKSTQLSQILDRHGYTDHGAIAVTQP' A
#
# COMPACT_ATOMS: atom_id res chain seq x y z
N MET A 1 -14.81 -6.53 2.92
CA MET A 1 -13.97 -5.47 3.54
C MET A 1 -12.76 -6.18 4.14
N SER A 2 -11.58 -5.85 3.65
CA SER A 2 -10.33 -6.55 3.98
C SER A 2 -9.34 -5.60 4.64
N PHE A 3 -8.51 -6.15 5.54
CA PHE A 3 -7.53 -5.40 6.33
C PHE A 3 -6.11 -5.83 5.99
N ILE A 4 -5.21 -4.86 5.84
CA ILE A 4 -3.77 -5.09 5.70
C ILE A 4 -3.05 -4.34 6.82
N ASP A 5 -2.31 -5.07 7.66
CA ASP A 5 -1.49 -4.52 8.73
C ASP A 5 -0.01 -4.44 8.29
N VAL A 6 0.50 -3.23 8.08
CA VAL A 6 1.87 -2.98 7.60
C VAL A 6 2.89 -2.75 8.73
N ARG A 7 2.63 -3.26 9.94
CA ARG A 7 3.59 -3.22 11.06
C ARG A 7 4.73 -4.20 10.86
N GLU A 8 5.96 -3.76 11.12
CA GLU A 8 7.13 -4.65 11.10
C GLU A 8 7.19 -5.50 12.38
N ARG A 9 7.19 -6.82 12.23
CA ARG A 9 7.60 -7.74 13.29
C ARG A 9 9.10 -7.99 13.14
N GLY A 10 9.92 -7.21 13.85
CA GLY A 10 11.37 -7.36 14.07
C GLY A 10 12.22 -8.03 12.98
N GLY A 11 13.03 -7.25 12.27
CA GLY A 11 14.06 -7.73 11.34
C GLY A 11 14.79 -6.57 10.66
N GLU A 12 16.09 -6.74 10.39
CA GLU A 12 17.06 -5.71 10.01
C GLU A 12 16.61 -4.74 8.91
N MET A 13 16.82 -3.44 9.16
CA MET A 13 16.56 -2.33 8.25
C MET A 13 17.62 -2.31 7.15
N ARG A 14 17.33 -2.89 5.99
CA ARG A 14 18.04 -2.56 4.76
C ARG A 14 17.07 -2.25 3.61
N GLU A 15 17.05 -0.96 3.29
CA GLU A 15 16.75 -0.34 1.99
C GLU A 15 15.31 -0.10 1.52
N LYS A 16 14.25 -0.68 2.11
CA LYS A 16 12.86 -0.41 1.65
C LYS A 16 11.89 -0.08 2.79
N LEU A 17 10.96 0.86 2.54
CA LEU A 17 9.90 1.25 3.49
C LEU A 17 9.02 0.04 3.83
N PRO A 18 8.50 -0.08 5.08
CA PRO A 18 7.75 -1.26 5.54
C PRO A 18 6.63 -1.71 4.60
N ILE A 19 5.85 -0.77 4.06
CA ILE A 19 4.75 -1.05 3.15
C ILE A 19 5.16 -1.76 1.85
N CYS A 20 6.40 -1.58 1.38
CA CYS A 20 6.88 -2.22 0.15
C CYS A 20 6.96 -3.75 0.29
N LYS A 21 7.02 -4.28 1.52
CA LYS A 21 6.98 -5.73 1.78
C LYS A 21 5.60 -6.35 1.50
N PHE A 22 4.56 -5.52 1.44
CA PHE A 22 3.16 -5.94 1.26
C PHE A 22 2.62 -5.62 -0.14
N GLU A 23 3.47 -5.24 -1.09
CA GLU A 23 3.06 -4.78 -2.42
C GLU A 23 2.13 -5.77 -3.14
N GLU A 24 2.51 -7.04 -3.23
CA GLU A 24 1.72 -8.08 -3.90
C GLU A 24 0.37 -8.32 -3.20
N GLU A 25 0.36 -8.29 -1.86
CA GLU A 25 -0.86 -8.44 -1.07
C GLU A 25 -1.81 -7.26 -1.26
N ILE A 26 -1.29 -6.02 -1.26
CA ILE A 26 -2.06 -4.80 -1.50
C ILE A 26 -2.75 -4.86 -2.86
N VAL A 27 -2.02 -5.24 -3.91
CA VAL A 27 -2.56 -5.33 -5.28
C VAL A 27 -3.59 -6.45 -5.38
N LYS A 28 -3.31 -7.62 -4.82
CA LYS A 28 -4.25 -8.75 -4.83
C LYS A 28 -5.57 -8.36 -4.14
N VAL A 29 -5.49 -7.88 -2.90
CA VAL A 29 -6.66 -7.50 -2.11
C VAL A 29 -7.40 -6.33 -2.75
N GLY A 30 -6.68 -5.37 -3.32
CA GLY A 30 -7.25 -4.22 -4.05
C GLY A 30 -7.96 -4.59 -5.35
N ARG A 31 -7.64 -5.75 -5.97
CA ARG A 31 -8.39 -6.27 -7.13
C ARG A 31 -9.62 -7.05 -6.71
N GLU A 32 -9.55 -7.78 -5.60
CA GLU A 32 -10.64 -8.62 -5.09
C GLU A 32 -11.69 -7.83 -4.28
N ASN A 33 -11.34 -6.65 -3.76
CA ASN A 33 -12.18 -5.88 -2.86
C ASN A 33 -12.33 -4.43 -3.33
N PRO A 34 -13.57 -3.94 -3.52
CA PRO A 34 -13.80 -2.53 -3.87
C PRO A 34 -13.32 -1.54 -2.80
N VAL A 35 -13.20 -1.98 -1.54
CA VAL A 35 -12.74 -1.17 -0.41
C VAL A 35 -11.77 -1.98 0.44
N VAL A 36 -10.59 -1.40 0.68
CA VAL A 36 -9.50 -1.96 1.47
C VAL A 36 -9.08 -0.96 2.54
N VAL A 37 -8.87 -1.45 3.77
CA VAL A 37 -8.34 -0.63 4.87
C VAL A 37 -6.91 -1.05 5.17
N ILE A 38 -5.98 -0.10 5.07
CA ILE A 38 -4.55 -0.33 5.31
C ILE A 38 -4.15 0.42 6.57
N ILE A 39 -3.64 -0.31 7.56
CA ILE A 39 -3.27 0.21 8.89
C ILE A 39 -1.77 0.08 9.05
N GLY A 40 -1.12 1.13 9.56
CA GLY A 40 0.29 1.11 9.92
C GLY A 40 0.74 2.40 10.57
N GLU A 41 1.90 2.40 11.22
CA GLU A 41 2.44 3.55 11.95
C GLU A 41 2.92 4.69 11.01
N THR A 42 3.03 5.91 11.52
CA THR A 42 3.68 7.02 10.78
C THR A 42 5.10 6.63 10.41
N GLY A 43 5.54 6.94 9.18
CA GLY A 43 6.84 6.50 8.67
C GLY A 43 6.83 5.14 7.97
N SER A 44 5.72 4.39 7.99
CA SER A 44 5.61 3.10 7.28
C SER A 44 5.56 3.21 5.74
N GLY A 45 5.43 4.44 5.21
CA GLY A 45 5.38 4.71 3.77
C GLY A 45 3.98 4.72 3.14
N LYS A 46 2.89 4.66 3.91
CA LYS A 46 1.50 4.63 3.39
C LYS A 46 1.22 5.74 2.36
N SER A 47 1.32 6.99 2.77
CA SER A 47 0.98 8.13 1.90
C SER A 47 1.94 8.32 0.73
N THR A 48 3.18 7.82 0.83
CA THR A 48 4.20 8.02 -0.21
C THR A 48 4.29 6.85 -1.20
N GLN A 49 3.99 5.62 -0.80
CA GLN A 49 4.20 4.42 -1.62
C GLN A 49 2.92 3.82 -2.18
N LEU A 50 1.75 4.00 -1.55
CA LEU A 50 0.52 3.35 -2.02
C LEU A 50 0.14 3.73 -3.45
N SER A 51 0.16 5.02 -3.76
CA SER A 51 -0.15 5.50 -5.12
C SER A 51 0.85 4.94 -6.14
N GLN A 52 2.14 4.89 -5.81
CA GLN A 52 3.19 4.37 -6.69
C GLN A 52 3.06 2.86 -6.92
N ILE A 53 2.67 2.11 -5.89
CA ILE A 53 2.36 0.68 -6.02
C ILE A 53 1.18 0.50 -6.98
N LEU A 54 0.07 1.18 -6.74
CA LEU A 54 -1.13 1.03 -7.58
C LEU A 54 -0.85 1.43 -9.04
N ASP A 55 -0.14 2.53 -9.27
CA ASP A 55 0.26 2.99 -10.61
C ASP A 55 1.08 1.93 -11.36
N ARG A 56 2.13 1.36 -10.72
CA ARG A 56 2.96 0.30 -11.31
C ARG A 56 2.18 -0.98 -11.64
N HIS A 57 1.02 -1.18 -11.04
CA HIS A 57 0.15 -2.35 -11.27
C HIS A 57 -1.06 -2.04 -12.16
N GLY A 58 -1.03 -0.92 -12.90
CA GLY A 58 -1.97 -0.59 -13.97
C GLY A 58 -3.26 0.09 -13.50
N TYR A 59 -3.33 0.58 -12.26
CA TYR A 59 -4.53 1.26 -11.76
C TYR A 59 -4.80 2.62 -12.44
N THR A 60 -3.81 3.15 -13.17
CA THR A 60 -3.88 4.40 -13.94
C THR A 60 -4.04 4.16 -15.44
N ASP A 61 -4.01 2.91 -15.92
CA ASP A 61 -4.17 2.59 -17.35
C ASP A 61 -5.53 3.04 -17.89
N HIS A 62 -6.55 3.04 -17.04
CA HIS A 62 -7.93 3.41 -17.37
C HIS A 62 -8.55 4.40 -16.37
N GLY A 63 -7.72 5.23 -15.72
CA GLY A 63 -8.21 6.15 -14.70
C GLY A 63 -7.09 6.96 -14.04
N ALA A 64 -7.37 7.50 -12.85
CA ALA A 64 -6.40 8.26 -12.08
C ALA A 64 -6.44 7.83 -10.60
N ILE A 65 -5.29 7.91 -9.93
CA ILE A 65 -5.18 7.72 -8.50
C ILE A 65 -5.29 9.09 -7.81
N ALA A 66 -6.30 9.24 -6.97
CA ALA A 66 -6.46 10.41 -6.12
C ALA A 66 -5.99 10.07 -4.70
N VAL A 67 -5.07 10.87 -4.18
CA VAL A 67 -4.64 10.83 -2.77
C VAL A 67 -5.07 12.13 -2.12
N THR A 68 -5.77 12.04 -1.01
CA THR A 68 -6.17 13.20 -0.21
C THR A 68 -5.43 13.18 1.12
N GLN A 69 -5.10 14.35 1.65
CA GLN A 69 -4.62 14.53 3.01
C GLN A 69 -5.35 15.74 3.63
N PRO A 70 -5.76 15.70 4.90
CA PRO A 70 -6.11 16.89 5.67
C PRO A 70 -4.88 17.73 6.02
#